data_AF-A0AAV8WH05-F1
#
_entry.id   AF-A0AAV8WH05-F1
#
_cell.length_a   1.000
_cell.length_b   1.000
_cell.length_c   1.000
_cell.angle_alpha   90.00
_cell.angle_beta   90.00
_cell.angle_gamma   90.00
#
_symmetry.space_group_name_H-M   'P 1'
#
loop_
_entity.id
_entity.type
_entity.pdbx_description
1 polymer ?
#
loop_
_entity_poly.entity_id
_entity_poly.type
_entity_poly.pdbx_seq_one_letter_code
_entity_poly.pdbx_strand_id
1 'polypeptide(L)'
;MPENKIRENTKLQISSKKNNLNKSSDKPEVIPKGKPKSGRFWKKEKTKFSSIIKTKGIRVSFEKKQALRQQLKHIKEASNAIKTAKEEEKQLRKERRRENLKRQEENRKKSEVVQVITNTKKLKKMRKKHLRTIEKRDTTVVSN
;
A
#
# COMPACT_ATOMS: atom_id res chain seq x y z
N MET A 1 -14.62 -19.60 33.95
CA MET A 1 -15.77 -18.71 33.74
C MET A 1 -16.06 -17.89 34.99
N PRO A 2 -15.62 -16.61 35.07
CA PRO A 2 -16.14 -15.66 36.04
C PRO A 2 -16.42 -14.28 35.40
N GLU A 3 -17.51 -14.13 34.66
CA GLU A 3 -17.83 -12.85 33.98
C GLU A 3 -18.92 -12.01 34.67
N ASN A 4 -19.57 -12.53 35.71
CA ASN A 4 -20.82 -11.93 36.22
C ASN A 4 -20.70 -11.16 37.54
N LYS A 5 -19.49 -10.80 38.00
CA LYS A 5 -19.32 -10.03 39.27
C LYS A 5 -18.78 -8.61 39.11
N ILE A 6 -18.46 -8.19 37.88
CA ILE A 6 -17.92 -6.85 37.58
C ILE A 6 -19.02 -5.89 37.07
N ARG A 7 -20.21 -6.40 36.69
CA ARG A 7 -21.27 -5.62 36.04
C ARG A 7 -22.25 -4.89 36.97
N GLU A 8 -22.21 -5.14 38.28
CA GLU A 8 -23.14 -4.48 39.22
C GLU A 8 -22.60 -3.15 39.77
N ASN A 9 -21.28 -2.91 39.75
CA ASN A 9 -20.67 -1.71 40.34
C ASN A 9 -20.64 -0.48 39.41
N THR A 10 -21.07 -0.60 38.14
CA THR A 10 -21.09 0.53 37.20
C THR A 10 -22.43 1.27 37.18
N LYS A 11 -23.43 0.83 37.95
CA LYS A 11 -24.80 1.39 37.93
C LYS A 11 -25.09 2.44 39.01
N LEU A 12 -24.15 2.74 39.90
CA LEU A 12 -24.36 3.63 41.07
C LEU A 12 -23.53 4.93 41.09
N GLN A 13 -23.06 5.42 39.93
CA GLN A 13 -22.35 6.71 39.83
C GLN A 13 -22.85 7.55 38.63
N ILE A 14 -24.17 7.64 38.44
CA ILE A 14 -24.79 8.54 37.46
C ILE A 14 -25.94 9.29 38.16
N SER A 15 -25.61 10.05 39.20
CA SER A 15 -26.53 11.01 39.78
C SER A 15 -25.76 12.25 40.22
N SER A 16 -26.30 13.42 39.85
CA SER A 16 -25.89 14.77 40.28
C SER A 16 -24.73 15.44 39.54
N LYS A 17 -25.06 16.05 38.39
CA LYS A 17 -24.71 17.46 38.12
C LYS A 17 -25.50 17.97 36.92
N LYS A 18 -26.76 18.35 37.15
CA LYS A 18 -27.48 19.28 36.27
C LYS A 18 -26.98 20.68 36.61
N ASN A 19 -25.93 21.12 35.93
CA ASN A 19 -25.54 22.52 35.95
C ASN A 19 -26.54 23.29 35.07
N ASN A 20 -27.50 23.95 35.71
CA ASN A 20 -28.32 24.98 35.07
C ASN A 20 -27.42 26.15 34.67
N LEU A 21 -26.92 26.12 33.43
CA LEU A 21 -26.40 27.34 32.82
C LEU A 21 -27.61 28.12 32.31
N ASN A 22 -28.01 29.13 33.09
CA ASN A 22 -28.87 30.20 32.65
C ASN A 22 -28.26 30.81 31.38
N LYS A 23 -28.84 30.44 30.23
CA LYS A 23 -28.44 30.96 28.94
C LYS A 23 -29.13 32.32 28.81
N SER A 24 -28.43 33.39 29.18
CA SER A 24 -28.86 34.74 28.83
C SER A 24 -29.11 34.76 27.33
N SER A 25 -30.36 35.00 26.96
CA SER A 25 -30.75 35.22 25.57
C SER A 25 -30.34 36.64 25.17
N ASP A 26 -29.03 36.90 25.14
CA ASP A 26 -28.48 38.08 24.50
C ASP A 26 -28.59 37.86 22.98
N LYS A 27 -29.81 38.01 22.46
CA LYS A 27 -29.99 38.23 21.03
C LYS A 27 -29.33 39.59 20.77
N PRO A 28 -28.29 39.67 19.92
CA PRO A 28 -27.75 40.97 19.56
C PRO A 28 -28.89 41.77 18.93
N GLU A 29 -29.20 42.94 19.50
CA GLU A 29 -30.16 43.84 18.89
C GLU A 29 -29.73 44.09 17.44
N VAL A 30 -30.58 43.67 16.49
CA VAL A 30 -30.31 43.84 15.08
C VAL A 30 -30.61 45.30 14.75
N ILE A 31 -29.60 46.16 14.90
CA ILE A 31 -29.72 47.56 14.51
C ILE A 31 -30.01 47.60 13.00
N PRO A 32 -31.17 48.12 12.56
CA PRO A 32 -31.51 48.17 11.14
C PRO A 32 -30.55 49.13 10.43
N LYS A 33 -29.84 48.64 9.43
CA LYS A 33 -28.92 49.45 8.63
C LYS A 33 -29.67 50.17 7.51
N GLY A 34 -29.24 51.40 7.22
CA GLY A 34 -29.76 52.20 6.12
C GLY A 34 -29.37 51.66 4.73
N LYS A 35 -29.94 52.30 3.69
CA LYS A 35 -29.63 51.98 2.28
C LYS A 35 -28.13 52.18 1.99
N PRO A 36 -27.51 51.35 1.14
CA PRO A 36 -26.11 51.53 0.77
C PRO A 36 -25.94 52.89 0.09
N LYS A 37 -24.84 53.61 0.39
CA LYS A 37 -24.57 54.97 -0.13
C LYS A 37 -24.70 55.07 -1.66
N SER A 38 -24.39 53.99 -2.37
CA SER A 38 -24.48 53.90 -3.84
C SER A 38 -25.87 53.61 -4.40
N GLY A 39 -26.91 53.38 -3.57
CA GLY A 39 -28.28 53.05 -3.99
C GLY A 39 -28.48 51.68 -4.67
N ARG A 40 -27.40 51.03 -5.10
CA ARG A 40 -27.40 49.74 -5.80
C ARG A 40 -27.88 48.59 -4.92
N PHE A 41 -29.06 48.03 -5.22
CA PHE A 41 -29.70 46.94 -4.47
C PHE A 41 -28.90 45.62 -4.45
N TRP A 42 -28.04 45.39 -5.44
CA TRP A 42 -27.23 44.18 -5.59
C TRP A 42 -25.98 44.15 -4.69
N LYS A 43 -25.62 45.28 -4.06
CA LYS A 43 -24.55 45.34 -3.07
C LYS A 43 -25.09 44.98 -1.67
N LYS A 44 -25.32 43.68 -1.44
CA LYS A 44 -25.73 43.13 -0.14
C LYS A 44 -24.57 43.12 0.86
N GLU A 45 -24.89 43.13 2.16
CA GLU A 45 -23.88 43.02 3.22
C GLU A 45 -23.19 41.65 3.18
N LYS A 46 -21.85 41.66 3.26
CA LYS A 46 -21.05 40.43 3.37
C LYS A 46 -21.02 39.99 4.84
N THR A 47 -21.44 38.76 5.11
CA THR A 47 -21.29 38.16 6.44
C THR A 47 -19.87 37.63 6.64
N LYS A 48 -19.38 37.60 7.89
CA LYS A 48 -18.07 37.00 8.21
C LYS A 48 -18.12 35.49 7.96
N PHE A 49 -17.05 34.89 7.44
CA PHE A 49 -16.99 33.42 7.21
C PHE A 49 -17.26 32.60 8.49
N SER A 50 -16.90 33.13 9.66
CA SER A 50 -17.21 32.53 10.96
C SER A 50 -18.71 32.40 11.28
N SER A 51 -19.57 33.19 10.65
CA SER A 51 -21.03 33.08 10.78
C SER A 51 -21.62 31.89 10.03
N ILE A 52 -20.91 31.35 9.03
CA ILE A 52 -21.29 30.16 8.27
C ILE A 52 -20.95 28.89 9.05
N ILE A 53 -19.88 28.92 9.85
CA ILE A 53 -19.42 27.80 10.66
C ILE A 53 -20.30 27.68 11.92
N LYS A 54 -21.45 27.01 11.80
CA LYS A 54 -22.40 26.78 12.91
C LYS A 54 -21.92 25.74 13.93
N THR A 55 -20.92 24.94 13.58
CA THR A 55 -20.44 23.83 14.41
C THR A 55 -19.20 24.24 15.19
N LYS A 56 -19.22 24.10 16.53
CA LYS A 56 -17.99 23.95 17.32
C LYS A 56 -17.23 22.79 16.67
N GLY A 57 -16.06 23.04 16.07
CA GLY A 57 -15.34 22.03 15.30
C GLY A 57 -15.32 20.69 16.05
N ILE A 58 -15.62 19.59 15.34
CA ILE A 58 -15.64 18.23 15.91
C ILE A 58 -14.20 17.88 16.31
N ARG A 59 -13.78 18.38 17.47
CA ARG A 59 -12.50 18.06 18.07
C ARG A 59 -12.67 16.70 18.70
N VAL A 60 -12.18 15.70 17.97
CA VAL A 60 -12.09 14.32 18.48
C VAL A 60 -11.21 14.34 19.73
N SER A 61 -11.67 13.68 20.81
CA SER A 61 -10.88 13.58 22.06
C SER A 61 -9.53 12.91 21.78
N PHE A 62 -8.55 13.21 22.63
CA PHE A 62 -7.20 12.64 22.48
C PHE A 62 -7.22 11.10 22.48
N GLU A 63 -8.02 10.50 23.36
CA GLU A 63 -8.21 9.05 23.44
C GLU A 63 -8.72 8.47 22.13
N LYS A 64 -9.73 9.09 21.51
CA LYS A 64 -10.25 8.63 20.21
C LYS A 64 -9.21 8.74 19.09
N LYS A 65 -8.35 9.77 19.13
CA LYS A 65 -7.23 9.88 18.18
C LYS A 65 -6.20 8.78 18.40
N GLN A 66 -5.91 8.45 19.66
CA GLN A 66 -4.93 7.41 19.98
C GLN A 66 -5.44 6.01 19.59
N ALA A 67 -6.71 5.71 19.86
CA ALA A 67 -7.35 4.48 19.42
C ALA A 67 -7.31 4.34 17.88
N LEU A 68 -7.61 5.42 17.15
CA LEU A 68 -7.54 5.40 15.68
C LEU A 68 -6.10 5.21 15.16
N ARG A 69 -5.10 5.82 15.81
CA ARG A 69 -3.69 5.60 15.46
C ARG A 69 -3.27 4.14 15.67
N GLN A 70 -3.69 3.53 16.77
CA GLN A 70 -3.41 2.12 17.07
C GLN A 70 -4.08 1.20 16.03
N GLN A 71 -5.35 1.43 15.72
CA GLN A 71 -6.07 0.66 14.70
C GLN A 71 -5.39 0.76 13.33
N LEU A 72 -5.02 1.96 12.90
CA LEU A 72 -4.31 2.16 11.63
C LEU A 72 -2.95 1.48 11.62
N LYS A 73 -2.22 1.51 12.74
CA LYS A 73 -0.94 0.82 12.88
C LYS A 73 -1.12 -0.69 12.70
N HIS A 74 -2.08 -1.30 13.38
CA HIS A 74 -2.36 -2.73 13.26
C HIS A 74 -2.77 -3.14 11.85
N ILE A 75 -3.64 -2.37 11.20
CA ILE A 75 -4.05 -2.63 9.81
C ILE A 75 -2.85 -2.56 8.86
N LYS A 76 -1.97 -1.57 9.06
CA LYS A 76 -0.76 -1.40 8.24
C LYS A 76 0.23 -2.56 8.44
N GLU A 77 0.44 -2.99 9.67
CA GLU A 77 1.29 -4.14 10.00
C GLU A 77 0.77 -5.42 9.34
N ALA A 78 -0.54 -5.70 9.45
CA ALA A 78 -1.16 -6.84 8.80
C ALA A 78 -1.05 -6.77 7.26
N SER A 79 -1.31 -5.61 6.67
CA SER A 79 -1.18 -5.38 5.23
C SER A 79 0.26 -5.60 4.75
N ASN A 80 1.24 -5.10 5.50
CA ASN A 80 2.65 -5.28 5.17
C ASN A 80 3.06 -6.75 5.27
N ALA A 81 2.66 -7.46 6.32
CA ALA A 81 2.96 -8.89 6.48
C ALA A 81 2.43 -9.74 5.31
N ILE A 82 1.23 -9.42 4.79
CA ILE A 82 0.67 -10.11 3.61
C ILE A 82 1.50 -9.80 2.36
N LYS A 83 1.97 -8.56 2.19
CA LYS A 83 2.80 -8.18 1.04
C LYS A 83 4.17 -8.83 1.08
N THR A 84 4.84 -8.82 2.23
CA THR A 84 6.17 -9.44 2.38
C THR A 84 6.11 -10.93 2.09
N ALA A 85 5.11 -11.65 2.63
CA ALA A 85 4.93 -13.07 2.36
C ALA A 85 4.74 -13.38 0.86
N LYS A 86 3.94 -12.56 0.15
CA LYS A 86 3.76 -12.70 -1.32
C LYS A 86 5.03 -12.40 -2.11
N GLU A 87 5.80 -11.41 -1.66
CA GLU A 87 7.07 -11.06 -2.29
C GLU A 87 8.12 -12.15 -2.11
N GLU A 88 8.24 -12.69 -0.90
CA GLU A 88 9.11 -13.83 -0.57
C GLU A 88 8.77 -15.06 -1.44
N GLU A 89 7.50 -15.43 -1.54
CA GLU A 89 7.05 -16.53 -2.40
C GLU A 89 7.45 -16.30 -3.88
N LYS A 90 7.27 -15.06 -4.36
CA LYS A 90 7.62 -14.68 -5.73
C LYS A 90 9.13 -14.73 -5.98
N GLN A 91 9.96 -14.33 -5.00
CA GLN A 91 11.41 -14.43 -5.12
C GLN A 91 11.87 -15.88 -5.11
N LEU A 92 11.36 -16.71 -4.19
CA LEU A 92 11.68 -18.13 -4.14
C LEU A 92 11.31 -18.84 -5.45
N ARG A 93 10.16 -18.49 -6.06
CA ARG A 93 9.76 -19.02 -7.37
C ARG A 93 10.72 -18.61 -8.48
N LYS A 94 11.22 -17.37 -8.46
CA LYS A 94 12.22 -16.88 -9.44
C LYS A 94 13.56 -17.57 -9.27
N GLU A 95 14.01 -17.74 -8.03
CA GLU A 95 15.26 -18.44 -7.70
C GLU A 95 15.20 -19.88 -8.16
N ARG A 96 14.14 -20.61 -7.80
CA ARG A 96 13.90 -21.98 -8.30
C ARG A 96 13.91 -22.06 -9.82
N ARG A 97 13.28 -21.09 -10.51
CA ARG A 97 13.29 -21.04 -11.98
C ARG A 97 14.70 -20.81 -12.52
N ARG A 98 15.48 -19.90 -11.94
CA ARG A 98 16.87 -19.63 -12.33
C ARG A 98 17.74 -20.87 -12.14
N GLU A 99 17.61 -21.56 -11.01
CA GLU A 99 18.33 -22.80 -10.74
C GLU A 99 17.95 -23.91 -11.73
N ASN A 100 16.65 -24.09 -12.00
CA ASN A 100 16.19 -25.07 -12.97
C ASN A 100 16.69 -24.76 -14.39
N LEU A 101 16.73 -23.49 -14.80
CA LEU A 101 17.30 -23.10 -16.08
C LEU A 101 18.80 -23.39 -16.15
N LYS A 102 19.57 -23.04 -15.10
CA LYS A 102 21.00 -23.38 -15.01
C LYS A 102 21.22 -24.89 -15.10
N ARG A 103 20.48 -25.68 -14.33
CA ARG A 103 20.54 -27.14 -14.36
C ARG A 103 20.16 -27.68 -15.73
N GLN A 104 19.16 -27.11 -16.39
CA GLN A 104 18.76 -27.51 -17.75
C GLN A 104 19.86 -27.20 -18.77
N GLU A 105 20.52 -26.04 -18.66
CA GLU A 105 21.65 -25.67 -19.53
C GLU A 105 22.85 -26.58 -19.31
N GLU A 106 23.19 -26.89 -18.06
CA GLU A 106 24.23 -27.85 -17.70
C GLU A 106 23.90 -29.25 -18.21
N ASN A 107 22.66 -29.72 -18.01
CA ASN A 107 22.21 -31.01 -18.49
C ASN A 107 22.24 -31.06 -20.02
N ARG A 108 21.80 -29.99 -20.70
CA ARG A 108 21.88 -29.88 -22.16
C ARG A 108 23.31 -30.00 -22.66
N LYS A 109 24.27 -29.33 -22.00
CA LYS A 109 25.71 -29.45 -22.32
C LYS A 109 26.23 -30.86 -22.04
N LYS A 110 25.84 -31.48 -20.93
CA LYS A 110 26.26 -32.86 -20.55
C LYS A 110 25.69 -33.93 -21.47
N SER A 111 24.42 -33.78 -21.88
CA SER A 111 23.74 -34.73 -22.77
C SER A 111 24.10 -34.54 -24.24
N GLU A 112 24.84 -33.48 -24.57
CA GLU A 112 25.23 -33.19 -25.94
C GLU A 112 26.25 -34.22 -26.42
N VAL A 113 25.81 -35.13 -27.28
CA VAL A 113 26.67 -36.11 -27.95
C VAL A 113 27.27 -35.46 -29.19
N VAL A 114 28.58 -35.19 -29.15
CA VAL A 114 29.32 -34.57 -30.25
C VAL A 114 30.16 -35.60 -30.99
N GLN A 115 30.30 -35.41 -32.30
CA GLN A 115 31.24 -36.18 -33.11
C GLN A 115 32.51 -35.37 -33.30
N VAL A 116 33.65 -35.88 -32.83
CA VAL A 116 34.96 -35.24 -33.02
C VAL A 116 35.38 -35.40 -34.49
N ILE A 117 35.54 -34.27 -35.19
CA ILE A 117 35.97 -34.25 -36.60
C ILE A 117 37.49 -34.07 -36.65
N THR A 118 38.21 -35.15 -36.93
CA THR A 118 39.68 -35.12 -37.03
C THR A 118 40.20 -34.50 -38.32
N ASN A 119 39.49 -34.64 -39.44
CA ASN A 119 39.91 -34.12 -40.75
C ASN A 119 38.96 -33.03 -41.27
N THR A 120 39.41 -31.78 -41.21
CA THR A 120 38.63 -30.59 -41.61
C THR A 120 38.48 -30.43 -43.14
N LYS A 121 39.31 -31.08 -43.96
CA LYS A 121 39.18 -31.03 -45.42
C LYS A 121 37.85 -31.65 -45.89
N LYS A 122 37.28 -32.58 -45.13
CA LYS A 122 35.99 -33.21 -45.43
C LYS A 122 34.83 -32.21 -45.36
N LEU A 123 34.79 -31.35 -44.34
CA LEU A 123 33.78 -30.29 -44.21
C LEU A 123 33.83 -29.31 -45.38
N LYS A 124 35.05 -28.94 -45.82
CA LYS A 124 35.24 -28.03 -46.97
C LYS A 124 34.73 -28.60 -48.29
N LYS A 125 34.64 -29.93 -48.42
CA LYS A 125 34.13 -30.62 -49.61
C LYS A 125 32.61 -30.84 -49.58
N MET A 126 31.93 -30.62 -48.46
CA MET A 126 30.49 -30.83 -48.33
C MET A 126 29.67 -29.73 -49.03
N ARG A 127 28.46 -30.07 -49.46
CA ARG A 127 27.53 -29.09 -50.06
C ARG A 127 27.09 -28.07 -48.99
N LYS A 128 27.01 -26.79 -49.37
CA LYS A 128 26.59 -25.68 -48.49
C LYS A 128 25.31 -25.95 -47.69
N LYS A 129 24.34 -26.67 -48.25
CA LYS A 129 23.10 -27.01 -47.55
C LYS A 129 23.31 -27.85 -46.28
N HIS A 130 24.25 -28.81 -46.31
CA HIS A 130 24.53 -29.68 -45.16
C HIS A 130 25.34 -28.95 -44.09
N LEU A 131 26.19 -28.00 -44.49
CA LEU A 131 26.93 -27.16 -43.55
C LEU A 131 26.03 -26.22 -42.74
N ARG A 132 24.81 -25.91 -43.21
CA ARG A 132 23.84 -25.06 -42.46
C ARG A 132 23.26 -25.77 -41.24
N THR A 133 23.25 -27.10 -41.22
CA THR A 133 22.70 -27.91 -40.12
C THR A 133 23.75 -28.23 -39.06
N ILE A 134 25.04 -28.12 -39.40
CA ILE A 134 26.14 -28.48 -38.49
C ILE A 134 26.41 -27.31 -37.54
N GLU A 135 26.27 -27.56 -36.25
CA GLU A 135 26.70 -26.65 -35.18
C GLU A 135 28.09 -27.06 -34.68
N LYS A 136 28.96 -26.07 -34.42
CA LYS A 136 30.27 -26.32 -33.83
C LYS A 136 30.18 -26.23 -32.31
N ARG A 137 30.77 -27.20 -31.63
CA ARG A 137 30.83 -27.28 -30.17
C ARG A 137 32.28 -27.51 -29.75
N ASP A 138 32.73 -26.80 -28.74
CA ASP A 138 34.09 -26.91 -28.24
C ASP A 138 34.21 -28.08 -27.27
N THR A 139 35.15 -28.98 -27.54
CA THR A 139 35.49 -30.14 -26.69
C THR A 139 36.88 -30.00 -26.07
N THR A 140 37.53 -28.85 -26.22
CA THR A 140 38.86 -28.60 -25.67
C THR A 140 38.77 -28.46 -24.16
N VAL A 141 39.33 -29.43 -23.43
CA VAL A 141 39.49 -29.36 -21.98
C VAL A 141 40.70 -28.47 -21.69
N VAL A 142 40.47 -27.22 -21.26
CA VAL A 142 41.55 -26.35 -20.77
C VAL A 142 41.71 -26.62 -19.28
N SER A 143 42.74 -27.36 -18.91
CA SER A 143 43.18 -27.49 -17.51
C SER A 143 43.89 -26.19 -17.11
N ASN A 144 43.35 -25.48 -16.12
CA ASN A 144 44.03 -24.37 -15.44
C ASN A 144 44.95 -24.89 -14.34
#